data_AF-A0A949HSR9-F1
#
_entry.id   AF-A0A949HSR9-F1
#
_cell.length_a   1.000
_cell.length_b   1.000
_cell.length_c   1.000
_cell.angle_alpha   90.00
_cell.angle_beta   90.00
_cell.angle_gamma   90.00
#
_symmetry.space_group_name_H-M   'P 1'
#
loop_
_entity.id
_entity.type
_entity.pdbx_description
1 polymer ?
#
loop_
_entity_poly.entity_id
_entity_poly.type
_entity_poly.pdbx_seq_one_letter_code
_entity_poly.pdbx_strand_id
1 'polypeptide(L)'
;MIRITLIIMMGLVLGCQRQSTPRIVPFDEVPPDLLQKAKEALPEVRFDNAVRRSDGGLEIRGKDPTGKVRDVDFSASGQLTEIE
;
A
#
# COMPACT_ATOMS: atom_id res chain seq x y z
N MET A 1 35.37 -49.78 7.59
CA MET A 1 34.21 -49.46 8.42
C MET A 1 34.11 -47.95 8.55
N ILE A 2 33.03 -47.37 8.02
CA ILE A 2 32.26 -46.21 8.56
C ILE A 2 33.00 -44.85 8.64
N ARG A 3 32.53 -43.71 8.14
CA ARG A 3 31.45 -43.25 7.26
C ARG A 3 31.84 -41.79 6.95
N ILE A 4 31.77 -41.39 5.69
CA ILE A 4 31.89 -39.99 5.26
C ILE A 4 30.72 -39.22 5.88
N THR A 5 30.98 -38.29 6.80
CA THR A 5 29.98 -37.33 7.27
C THR A 5 30.51 -35.92 7.09
N LEU A 6 30.34 -35.48 5.85
CA LEU A 6 30.31 -34.12 5.35
C LEU A 6 29.34 -33.26 6.19
N ILE A 7 29.84 -32.53 7.18
CA ILE A 7 29.06 -31.49 7.88
C ILE A 7 29.17 -30.20 7.05
N ILE A 8 28.41 -30.17 5.95
CA ILE A 8 28.01 -28.93 5.30
C ILE A 8 27.00 -28.27 6.24
N MET A 9 27.48 -27.40 7.12
CA MET A 9 26.63 -26.52 7.92
C MET A 9 26.23 -25.33 7.06
N MET A 10 25.35 -25.62 6.09
CA MET A 10 24.67 -24.68 5.22
C MET A 10 23.61 -23.92 6.02
N GLY A 11 24.06 -22.95 6.80
CA GLY A 11 23.23 -21.96 7.47
C GLY A 11 22.94 -20.75 6.57
N LEU A 12 22.48 -20.98 5.33
CA LEU A 12 21.86 -19.94 4.53
C LEU A 12 20.43 -19.78 5.03
N VAL A 13 20.27 -19.07 6.14
CA VAL A 13 18.97 -18.51 6.53
C VAL A 13 18.72 -17.33 5.59
N LEU A 14 18.36 -17.66 4.35
CA LEU A 14 17.67 -16.73 3.45
C LEU A 14 16.31 -16.48 4.10
N GLY A 15 16.27 -15.52 5.02
CA GLY A 15 15.02 -14.91 5.44
C GLY A 15 14.37 -14.35 4.19
N CYS A 16 13.41 -15.09 3.63
CA CYS A 16 12.46 -14.58 2.67
C CYS A 16 11.66 -13.47 3.37
N GLN A 17 12.20 -12.27 3.37
CA GLN A 17 11.47 -11.07 3.72
C GLN A 17 10.43 -10.90 2.61
N ARG A 18 9.23 -11.41 2.86
CA ARG A 18 8.09 -11.34 1.95
C ARG A 18 7.64 -9.88 1.93
N GLN A 19 8.31 -9.07 1.12
CA GLN A 19 7.96 -7.68 0.92
C GLN A 19 6.64 -7.65 0.15
N SER A 20 5.54 -7.39 0.86
CA SER A 20 4.23 -7.19 0.25
C SER A 20 4.34 -5.99 -0.68
N THR A 21 4.26 -6.21 -1.98
CA THR A 21 4.30 -5.13 -2.97
C THR A 21 3.02 -4.31 -2.89
N PRO A 22 3.08 -2.97 -3.06
CA PRO A 22 1.90 -2.15 -3.22
C PRO A 22 1.00 -2.73 -4.31
N ARG A 23 -0.31 -2.83 -4.02
CA ARG A 23 -1.29 -3.40 -4.94
C ARG A 23 -2.29 -2.33 -5.35
N ILE A 24 -2.49 -2.17 -6.66
CA ILE A 24 -3.58 -1.36 -7.19
C ILE A 24 -4.90 -1.96 -6.72
N VAL A 25 -5.71 -1.13 -6.09
CA VAL A 25 -7.04 -1.48 -5.61
C VAL A 25 -8.05 -0.99 -6.64
N PRO A 26 -8.96 -1.85 -7.14
CA PRO A 26 -10.09 -1.40 -7.92
C PRO A 26 -10.82 -0.29 -7.16
N PHE A 27 -11.16 0.81 -7.83
CA PHE A 27 -11.73 1.97 -7.14
C PHE A 27 -13.05 1.64 -6.41
N ASP A 28 -13.80 0.66 -6.92
CA ASP A 28 -15.03 0.14 -6.30
C ASP A 28 -14.80 -0.62 -4.98
N GLU A 29 -13.55 -1.03 -4.70
CA GLU A 29 -13.15 -1.67 -3.43
C GLU A 29 -12.71 -0.64 -2.37
N VAL A 30 -12.68 0.65 -2.71
CA VAL A 30 -12.37 1.71 -1.74
C VAL A 30 -13.53 1.83 -0.75
N PRO A 31 -13.26 1.75 0.57
CA PRO A 31 -14.30 1.96 1.57
C PRO A 31 -14.99 3.32 1.37
N PRO A 32 -16.34 3.37 1.29
CA PRO A 32 -17.06 4.61 0.99
C PRO A 32 -16.79 5.75 1.97
N ASP A 33 -16.54 5.42 3.24
CA ASP A 33 -16.20 6.38 4.28
C ASP A 33 -14.83 7.03 4.06
N LEU A 34 -13.83 6.26 3.61
CA LEU A 34 -12.51 6.79 3.27
C LEU A 34 -12.56 7.64 2.00
N LEU A 35 -13.32 7.21 0.99
CA LEU A 35 -13.53 8.02 -0.20
C LEU A 35 -14.23 9.34 0.11
N GLN A 36 -15.21 9.32 1.03
CA GLN A 36 -15.86 10.54 1.49
C GLN A 36 -14.86 11.47 2.21
N LYS A 37 -14.06 10.95 3.15
CA LYS A 37 -13.01 11.74 3.83
C LYS A 37 -12.00 12.33 2.84
N ALA A 38 -11.62 11.58 1.80
CA ALA A 38 -10.72 12.08 0.77
C ALA A 38 -11.34 13.25 -0.02
N LYS A 39 -12.64 13.16 -0.37
CA LYS A 39 -13.39 14.26 -1.01
C LYS A 39 -13.56 15.46 -0.10
N GLU A 40 -13.71 15.26 1.20
CA GLU A 40 -13.77 16.37 2.16
C GLU A 40 -12.40 17.06 2.29
N ALA A 41 -11.31 16.29 2.26
CA ALA A 41 -9.94 16.80 2.35
C ALA A 41 -9.51 17.56 1.08
N LEU A 42 -9.90 17.05 -0.10
CA LEU A 42 -9.57 17.63 -1.41
C LEU A 42 -10.83 17.71 -2.30
N PRO A 43 -11.71 18.69 -2.07
CA PRO A 43 -13.03 18.76 -2.71
C PRO A 43 -12.97 19.05 -4.22
N GLU A 44 -11.87 19.64 -4.69
CA GLU A 44 -11.66 19.90 -6.12
C GLU A 44 -11.02 18.73 -6.88
N VAL A 45 -10.57 17.69 -6.17
CA VAL A 45 -9.88 16.55 -6.77
C VAL A 45 -10.88 15.51 -7.25
N ARG A 46 -10.74 15.10 -8.51
CA ARG A 46 -11.43 13.94 -9.05
C ARG A 46 -10.59 12.69 -8.79
N PHE A 47 -10.97 11.94 -7.77
CA PHE A 47 -10.36 10.64 -7.45
C PHE A 47 -10.75 9.56 -8.45
N ASP A 48 -9.77 8.75 -8.88
CA ASP A 48 -9.95 7.71 -9.90
C ASP A 48 -9.09 6.45 -9.67
N ASN A 49 -8.21 6.45 -8.66
CA ASN A 49 -7.30 5.36 -8.38
C ASN A 49 -7.12 5.18 -6.87
N ALA A 50 -6.80 3.95 -6.44
CA ALA A 50 -6.38 3.68 -5.09
C ALA A 50 -5.29 2.61 -5.04
N VAL A 51 -4.37 2.74 -4.09
CA VAL A 51 -3.26 1.81 -3.88
C VAL A 51 -3.28 1.33 -2.44
N ARG A 52 -3.28 0.01 -2.25
CA ARG A 52 -3.05 -0.58 -0.94
C ARG A 52 -1.55 -0.70 -0.74
N ARG A 53 -1.05 0.03 0.26
CA ARG A 53 0.35 0.04 0.65
C ARG A 53 0.71 -1.24 1.41
N SER A 54 2.01 -1.51 1.51
CA SER A 54 2.55 -2.71 2.15
C SER A 54 2.26 -2.82 3.65
N ASP A 55 2.04 -1.67 4.29
CA ASP A 55 1.64 -1.54 5.70
C ASP A 55 0.13 -1.75 5.93
N GLY A 56 -0.63 -2.02 4.87
CA GLY A 56 -2.09 -2.17 4.90
C GLY A 56 -2.86 -0.85 4.77
N GLY A 57 -2.16 0.29 4.72
CA GLY A 57 -2.73 1.60 4.44
C GLY A 57 -3.29 1.71 3.02
N LEU A 58 -4.07 2.75 2.79
CA LEU A 58 -4.74 3.03 1.53
C LEU A 58 -4.42 4.45 1.08
N GLU A 59 -3.86 4.57 -0.11
CA GLU A 59 -3.61 5.82 -0.81
C GLU A 59 -4.71 6.02 -1.85
N ILE A 60 -5.50 7.09 -1.74
CA ILE A 60 -6.57 7.43 -2.70
C ILE A 60 -6.09 8.59 -3.56
N ARG A 61 -5.99 8.38 -4.88
CA ARG A 61 -5.36 9.31 -5.82
C ARG A 61 -6.35 9.87 -6.84
N GLY A 62 -6.07 11.07 -7.29
CA GLY A 62 -6.86 11.75 -8.30
C GLY A 62 -6.10 12.89 -8.96
N LYS A 63 -6.84 13.68 -9.73
CA LYS A 63 -6.34 14.91 -10.36
C LYS A 63 -7.17 16.11 -9.95
N ASP A 64 -6.50 17.20 -9.63
CA ASP A 64 -7.13 18.50 -9.44
C ASP A 64 -7.55 19.13 -10.79
N PRO A 65 -8.24 20.28 -10.82
CA PRO A 65 -8.66 20.92 -12.07
C PRO A 65 -7.51 21.38 -12.96
N THR A 66 -6.29 21.50 -12.42
CA THR A 66 -5.07 21.82 -13.19
C THR A 66 -4.44 20.57 -13.82
N GLY A 67 -4.93 19.38 -13.47
CA GLY A 67 -4.41 18.10 -13.90
C GLY A 67 -3.27 17.56 -13.03
N LYS A 68 -2.90 18.28 -11.96
CA LYS A 68 -1.89 17.85 -11.00
C LYS A 68 -2.42 16.65 -10.23
N VAL A 69 -1.58 15.64 -10.05
CA VAL A 69 -1.91 14.48 -9.21
C VAL A 69 -1.91 14.92 -7.76
N ARG A 70 -2.95 14.50 -7.05
CA ARG A 70 -3.13 14.70 -5.62
C ARG A 70 -3.57 13.39 -4.99
N ASP A 71 -3.22 13.18 -3.74
CA ASP A 71 -3.59 11.98 -3.01
C ASP A 71 -3.87 12.24 -1.53
N VAL A 72 -4.60 11.29 -0.95
CA VAL A 72 -4.92 11.26 0.47
C VAL A 72 -4.60 9.88 0.98
N ASP A 73 -3.72 9.84 1.98
CA ASP A 73 -3.26 8.60 2.59
C ASP A 73 -4.00 8.31 3.89
N PHE A 74 -4.40 7.06 4.02
CA PHE A 74 -5.01 6.51 5.21
C PHE A 74 -4.18 5.37 5.76
N SER A 75 -4.05 5.32 7.08
CA SER A 75 -3.51 4.15 7.78
C SER A 75 -4.39 2.91 7.60
N ALA A 76 -3.90 1.74 8.01
CA ALA A 76 -4.69 0.51 8.01
C ALA A 76 -5.96 0.58 8.88
N SER A 77 -6.05 1.51 9.84
CA SER A 77 -7.24 1.77 10.66
C SER A 77 -8.19 2.81 10.06
N GLY A 78 -7.86 3.37 8.88
CA GLY A 78 -8.67 4.39 8.22
C GLY A 78 -8.49 5.81 8.78
N GLN A 79 -7.39 6.05 9.51
CA GLN A 79 -7.01 7.40 9.95
C GLN A 79 -6.24 8.10 8.83
N LEU A 80 -6.63 9.33 8.51
CA LEU A 80 -5.89 10.16 7.55
C LEU A 80 -4.49 10.46 8.09
N THR A 81 -3.47 10.16 7.30
CA THR A 81 -2.06 10.36 7.66
C THR A 81 -1.38 11.44 6.86
N GLU A 82 -1.74 11.62 5.58
CA GLU A 82 -1.06 12.56 4.68
C GLU A 82 -1.96 13.03 3.54
N ILE A 83 -1.64 14.20 2.97
CA ILE A 83 -2.29 14.83 1.82
C ILE A 83 -1.20 15.44 0.92
N GLU A 84 -1.03 14.93 -0.30
CA GLU A 84 -0.03 15.40 -1.28
C GLU A 84 -0.60 15.96 -2.57
#